data_AF-J2YU71-F1
#
_entry.id   AF-J2YU71-F1
#
_cell.length_a   1.000
_cell.length_b   1.000
_cell.length_c   1.000
_cell.angle_alpha   90.00
_cell.angle_beta   90.00
_cell.angle_gamma   90.00
#
_symmetry.space_group_name_H-M   'P 1'
#
loop_
_entity.id
_entity.type
_entity.pdbx_description
1 polymer ?
#
loop_
_entity_poly.entity_id
_entity_poly.type
_entity_poly.pdbx_seq_one_letter_code
_entity_poly.pdbx_strand_id
1 'polypeptide(L)'
;MPTQRAARYGKQLVSHMAHKITGAWDEETVSGYLLFDREGPVLGRFDVIASPSDLRLELRTTPERAAHLEHVAGIHLARFGARDSLAIAWQRADGGEGSTQGPLTPEEVEAHARAKKAAREAAREAEHAE
;
A
#
# COMPACT_ATOMS: atom_id res chain seq x y z
N MET A 1 9.90 -5.64 -5.31
CA MET A 1 10.55 -6.06 -4.04
C MET A 1 10.65 -7.59 -3.99
N PRO A 2 11.77 -8.16 -3.51
CA PRO A 2 11.93 -9.61 -3.39
C PRO A 2 10.96 -10.22 -2.36
N THR A 3 10.29 -11.31 -2.72
CA THR A 3 9.43 -12.10 -1.83
C THR A 3 8.99 -13.40 -2.51
N GLN A 4 8.89 -14.49 -1.76
CA GLN A 4 8.34 -15.76 -2.25
C GLN A 4 6.81 -15.82 -2.20
N ARG A 5 6.16 -14.73 -1.77
CA ARG A 5 4.71 -14.66 -1.54
C ARG A 5 4.07 -13.52 -2.32
N ALA A 6 4.63 -13.19 -3.48
CA ALA A 6 4.24 -12.04 -4.29
C ALA A 6 2.73 -12.03 -4.60
N ALA A 7 2.17 -13.15 -5.07
CA ALA A 7 0.75 -13.28 -5.38
C ALA A 7 -0.15 -12.95 -4.18
N ARG A 8 0.22 -13.47 -2.99
CA ARG A 8 -0.51 -13.20 -1.75
C ARG A 8 -0.49 -11.71 -1.41
N TYR A 9 0.68 -11.09 -1.44
CA TYR A 9 0.82 -9.67 -1.10
C TYR A 9 0.15 -8.76 -2.12
N GLY A 10 0.25 -9.06 -3.41
CA GLY A 10 -0.41 -8.34 -4.49
C GLY A 10 -1.94 -8.39 -4.35
N LYS A 11 -2.52 -9.58 -4.21
CA LYS A 11 -3.95 -9.75 -3.95
C LYS A 11 -4.40 -9.02 -2.69
N GLN A 12 -3.67 -9.15 -1.58
CA GLN A 12 -4.02 -8.50 -0.33
C GLN A 12 -4.04 -6.96 -0.48
N LEU A 13 -3.06 -6.39 -1.18
CA LEU A 13 -3.05 -4.95 -1.50
C LEU A 13 -4.25 -4.55 -2.34
N VAL A 14 -4.47 -5.23 -3.47
CA VAL A 14 -5.54 -4.87 -4.39
C VAL A 14 -6.91 -5.00 -3.72
N SER A 15 -7.21 -6.13 -3.07
CA SER A 15 -8.47 -6.32 -2.35
C SER A 15 -8.66 -5.30 -1.23
N HIS A 16 -7.62 -4.96 -0.47
CA HIS A 16 -7.73 -3.97 0.60
C HIS A 16 -8.07 -2.57 0.08
N MET A 17 -7.37 -2.14 -0.98
CA MET A 17 -7.52 -0.81 -1.54
C MET A 17 -8.82 -0.69 -2.36
N ALA A 18 -9.25 -1.77 -3.02
CA ALA A 18 -10.48 -1.83 -3.82
C ALA A 18 -11.76 -1.54 -3.03
N HIS A 19 -11.70 -1.55 -1.69
CA HIS A 19 -12.79 -1.07 -0.84
C HIS A 19 -13.02 0.45 -0.89
N LYS A 20 -12.02 1.22 -1.34
CA LYS A 20 -12.05 2.68 -1.32
C LYS A 20 -11.76 3.33 -2.67
N ILE A 21 -11.13 2.61 -3.58
CA ILE A 21 -10.72 3.08 -4.88
C ILE A 21 -10.99 2.00 -5.93
N THR A 22 -11.02 2.35 -7.21
CA THR A 22 -11.20 1.34 -8.26
C THR A 22 -9.99 0.41 -8.34
N GLY A 23 -10.22 -0.90 -8.41
CA GLY A 23 -9.16 -1.89 -8.59
C GLY A 23 -9.66 -3.31 -8.82
N ALA A 24 -8.83 -4.13 -9.46
CA ALA A 24 -9.14 -5.53 -9.73
C ALA A 24 -7.86 -6.38 -9.72
N TRP A 25 -8.01 -7.61 -9.23
CA TRP A 25 -6.97 -8.65 -9.24
C TRP A 25 -7.41 -9.79 -10.13
N ASP A 26 -6.50 -10.29 -10.95
CA ASP A 26 -6.66 -11.42 -11.83
C ASP A 26 -5.80 -12.58 -11.32
N GLU A 27 -6.45 -13.67 -10.96
CA GLU A 27 -5.80 -14.87 -10.43
C GLU A 27 -5.09 -15.68 -11.51
N GLU A 28 -5.51 -15.58 -12.77
CA GLU A 28 -4.90 -16.30 -13.89
C GLU A 28 -3.55 -15.69 -14.26
N THR A 29 -3.52 -14.36 -14.39
CA THR A 29 -2.28 -13.62 -14.70
C THR A 29 -1.45 -13.28 -13.47
N VAL A 30 -1.98 -13.54 -12.27
CA VAL A 30 -1.36 -13.21 -10.97
C VAL A 30 -0.98 -11.73 -10.90
N SER A 31 -1.86 -10.88 -11.41
CA SER A 31 -1.62 -9.45 -11.56
C SER A 31 -2.88 -8.64 -11.26
N GLY A 32 -2.75 -7.32 -11.11
CA GLY A 32 -3.89 -6.46 -10.87
C GLY A 32 -3.56 -4.98 -11.04
N TYR A 33 -4.55 -4.14 -10.81
CA TYR A 33 -4.38 -2.69 -10.87
C TYR A 33 -5.18 -1.94 -9.82
N LEU A 34 -4.76 -0.71 -9.54
CA LEU A 34 -5.46 0.26 -8.70
C LEU A 34 -5.48 1.62 -9.40
N LEU A 35 -6.63 2.31 -9.36
CA LEU A 35 -6.79 3.69 -9.81
C LEU A 35 -7.10 4.56 -8.59
N PHE A 36 -6.29 5.58 -8.32
CA PHE A 36 -6.48 6.46 -7.17
C PHE A 36 -7.51 7.54 -7.49
N ASP A 37 -8.80 7.19 -7.45
CA ASP A 37 -9.96 7.99 -7.89
C ASP A 37 -10.92 8.40 -6.77
N ARG A 38 -10.52 8.20 -5.51
CA ARG A 38 -11.36 8.42 -4.32
C ARG A 38 -12.04 9.79 -4.25
N GLU A 39 -11.38 10.83 -4.76
CA GLU A 39 -11.79 12.24 -4.61
C GLU A 39 -12.12 12.90 -5.96
N GLY A 40 -12.38 12.11 -7.00
CA GLY A 40 -12.73 12.60 -8.33
C GLY A 40 -11.79 12.08 -9.42
N PRO A 41 -11.00 12.93 -10.09
CA PRO A 41 -10.14 12.48 -11.19
C PRO A 41 -9.10 11.47 -10.71
N VAL A 42 -8.71 10.55 -11.60
CA VAL A 42 -7.67 9.55 -11.31
C VAL A 42 -6.34 10.25 -11.06
N LEU A 43 -5.85 10.16 -9.83
CA LEU A 43 -4.62 10.81 -9.38
C LEU A 43 -3.37 9.97 -9.67
N GLY A 44 -3.54 8.68 -9.90
CA GLY A 44 -2.47 7.77 -10.26
C GLY A 44 -2.99 6.37 -10.52
N ARG A 45 -2.20 5.59 -11.25
CA ARG A 45 -2.45 4.18 -11.51
C ARG A 45 -1.29 3.34 -10.98
N PHE A 46 -1.62 2.28 -10.27
CA PHE A 46 -0.68 1.19 -10.01
C PHE A 46 -1.03 -0.02 -10.86
N ASP A 47 -0.01 -0.64 -11.45
CA ASP A 47 -0.07 -2.04 -11.84
C ASP A 47 0.73 -2.88 -10.83
N VAL A 48 0.17 -4.03 -10.49
CA VAL A 48 0.69 -4.96 -9.49
C VAL A 48 0.97 -6.27 -10.22
N ILE A 49 2.23 -6.65 -10.33
CA ILE A 49 2.65 -7.84 -11.09
C ILE A 49 3.38 -8.77 -10.13
N ALA A 50 2.82 -9.93 -9.85
CA ALA A 50 3.50 -10.93 -9.04
C ALA A 50 4.31 -11.88 -9.93
N SER A 51 5.55 -12.11 -9.53
CA SER A 51 6.43 -13.15 -10.05
C SER A 51 6.76 -14.14 -8.92
N PRO A 52 7.34 -15.32 -9.21
CA PRO A 52 7.67 -16.30 -8.18
C PRO A 52 8.60 -15.77 -7.08
N SER A 53 9.51 -14.85 -7.40
CA SER A 53 10.53 -14.34 -6.47
C SER A 53 10.42 -12.86 -6.10
N ASP A 54 9.54 -12.10 -6.77
CA ASP A 54 9.36 -10.68 -6.49
C ASP A 54 7.93 -10.21 -6.82
N LEU A 55 7.52 -9.17 -6.13
CA LEU A 55 6.33 -8.40 -6.46
C LEU A 55 6.79 -7.08 -7.08
N ARG A 56 6.31 -6.76 -8.27
CA ARG A 56 6.59 -5.48 -8.93
C ARG A 56 5.37 -4.58 -8.85
N LEU A 57 5.64 -3.31 -8.56
CA LEU A 57 4.64 -2.25 -8.58
C LEU A 57 5.09 -1.19 -9.56
N GLU A 58 4.20 -0.81 -10.47
CA GLU A 58 4.46 0.25 -11.44
C GLU A 58 3.50 1.40 -11.17
N LEU A 59 4.03 2.56 -10.80
CA LEU A 59 3.25 3.76 -10.52
C LEU A 59 3.30 4.72 -11.70
N ARG A 60 2.14 5.09 -12.23
CA ARG A 60 1.98 6.21 -13.17
C ARG A 60 1.19 7.32 -12.50
N THR A 61 1.83 8.47 -12.28
CA THR A 61 1.24 9.65 -11.62
C THR A 61 2.07 10.90 -11.94
N THR A 62 1.67 12.06 -11.42
CA THR A 62 2.45 13.31 -11.53
C THR A 62 3.53 13.37 -10.44
N PRO A 63 4.66 14.08 -10.66
CA PRO A 63 5.74 14.17 -9.68
C PRO A 63 5.30 14.66 -8.29
N GLU A 64 4.33 15.58 -8.24
CA GLU A 64 3.79 16.16 -7.00
C GLU A 64 3.06 15.13 -6.15
N ARG A 65 2.59 14.03 -6.77
CA ARG A 65 1.80 12.99 -6.11
C ARG A 65 2.61 11.72 -5.85
N ALA A 66 3.74 11.54 -6.55
CA ALA A 66 4.55 10.33 -6.48
C ALA A 66 4.85 9.91 -5.03
N ALA A 67 5.49 10.77 -4.25
CA ALA A 67 5.87 10.45 -2.87
C ALA A 67 4.68 10.05 -1.98
N HIS A 68 3.53 10.70 -2.14
CA HIS A 68 2.33 10.37 -1.39
C HIS A 68 1.76 9.00 -1.80
N LEU A 69 1.63 8.74 -3.10
CA LEU A 69 1.06 7.47 -3.59
C LEU A 69 1.99 6.29 -3.33
N GLU A 70 3.30 6.48 -3.48
CA GLU A 70 4.33 5.53 -3.06
C GLU A 70 4.17 5.17 -1.58
N HIS A 71 4.06 6.17 -0.70
CA HIS A 71 3.86 5.96 0.73
C HIS A 71 2.58 5.16 1.01
N VAL A 72 1.46 5.52 0.36
CA VAL A 72 0.19 4.83 0.56
C VAL A 72 0.30 3.36 0.17
N ALA A 73 0.81 3.01 -1.01
CA ALA A 73 0.92 1.60 -1.40
C ALA A 73 1.97 0.86 -0.54
N GLY A 74 3.14 1.48 -0.36
CA GLY A 74 4.27 0.89 0.36
C GLY A 74 3.98 0.60 1.82
N ILE A 75 3.31 1.51 2.55
CA ILE A 75 3.02 1.31 3.97
C ILE A 75 2.05 0.15 4.22
N HIS A 76 1.09 -0.08 3.31
CA HIS A 76 0.17 -1.22 3.43
C HIS A 76 0.92 -2.53 3.25
N LEU A 77 1.78 -2.62 2.23
CA LEU A 77 2.60 -3.81 2.00
C LEU A 77 3.57 -4.09 3.15
N ALA A 78 4.25 -3.06 3.66
CA ALA A 78 5.15 -3.20 4.81
C ALA A 78 4.41 -3.75 6.04
N ARG A 79 3.18 -3.29 6.28
CA ARG A 79 2.33 -3.80 7.37
C ARG A 79 1.86 -5.23 7.12
N PHE A 80 1.43 -5.56 5.90
CA PHE A 80 1.00 -6.91 5.56
C PHE A 80 2.13 -7.93 5.68
N GLY A 81 3.34 -7.51 5.30
CA GLY A 81 4.55 -8.31 5.30
C GLY A 81 5.44 -8.13 6.52
N ALA A 82 4.94 -7.55 7.62
CA ALA A 82 5.75 -7.27 8.81
C ALA A 82 6.40 -8.53 9.41
N ARG A 83 5.67 -9.66 9.42
CA ARG A 83 6.21 -10.97 9.86
C ARG A 83 7.30 -11.50 8.94
N ASP A 84 7.25 -11.13 7.66
CA ASP A 84 8.21 -11.53 6.64
C ASP A 84 9.29 -10.46 6.43
N SER A 85 9.34 -9.41 7.28
CA SER A 85 10.25 -8.26 7.18
C SER A 85 10.27 -7.62 5.79
N LEU A 86 9.10 -7.45 5.19
CA LEU A 86 8.98 -6.92 3.84
C LEU A 86 9.33 -5.42 3.79
N ALA A 87 10.29 -5.07 2.91
CA ALA A 87 10.65 -3.70 2.59
C ALA A 87 10.31 -3.37 1.13
N ILE A 88 9.83 -2.15 0.89
CA ILE A 88 9.36 -1.67 -0.40
C ILE A 88 10.19 -0.44 -0.73
N ALA A 89 11.01 -0.54 -1.77
CA ALA A 89 11.79 0.57 -2.30
C ALA A 89 11.25 0.95 -3.67
N TRP A 90 11.08 2.25 -3.90
CA TRP A 90 10.64 2.81 -5.16
C TRP A 90 11.83 3.34 -5.96
N GLN A 91 11.75 3.21 -7.28
CA GLN A 91 12.68 3.82 -8.21
C GLN A 91 11.88 4.66 -9.20
N ARG A 92 12.32 5.90 -9.42
CA ARG A 92 11.71 6.80 -10.39
C ARG A 92 12.14 6.42 -11.80
N ALA A 93 11.33 6.76 -12.79
CA ALA A 93 11.61 6.45 -14.19
C ALA A 93 12.87 7.12 -14.74
N ASP A 94 13.30 8.23 -14.15
CA ASP A 94 14.56 8.93 -14.44
C ASP A 94 15.79 8.29 -13.77
N GLY A 95 15.59 7.15 -13.08
CA GLY A 95 16.63 6.45 -12.34
C GLY A 95 16.88 7.01 -10.93
N GLY A 96 16.20 8.09 -10.53
CA GLY A 96 16.28 8.64 -9.19
C GLY A 96 15.67 7.73 -8.12
N GLU A 97 16.14 7.86 -6.89
CA GLU A 97 15.58 7.13 -5.75
C GLU A 97 14.16 7.65 -5.43
N GLY A 98 13.23 6.72 -5.25
CA GLY A 98 11.91 7.00 -4.68
C GLY A 98 11.92 6.81 -3.16
N SER A 99 10.74 6.77 -2.55
CA SER A 99 10.63 6.51 -1.12
C SER A 99 10.89 5.03 -0.78
N THR A 100 11.06 4.74 0.51
CA THR A 100 11.12 3.37 1.03
C THR A 100 10.16 3.22 2.20
N GLN A 101 9.47 2.08 2.28
CA GLN A 101 8.62 1.73 3.41
C GLN A 101 8.97 0.34 3.94
N GLY A 102 9.08 0.23 5.26
CA GLY A 102 9.50 -0.99 5.94
C GLY A 102 11.01 -1.25 5.86
N PRO A 103 11.47 -2.38 6.42
CA PRO A 103 10.66 -3.39 7.10
C PRO A 103 10.02 -2.84 8.38
N LEU A 104 8.81 -3.30 8.69
CA LEU A 104 8.16 -3.04 9.97
C LEU A 104 8.14 -4.32 10.79
N THR A 105 8.31 -4.20 12.09
CA THR A 105 8.13 -5.30 13.04
C THR A 105 6.62 -5.50 13.32
N PRO A 106 6.20 -6.72 13.68
CA PRO A 106 4.82 -6.96 14.13
C PRO A 106 4.40 -6.07 15.30
N GLU A 107 5.31 -5.77 16.23
CA GLU A 107 5.07 -4.91 17.38
C GLU A 107 4.78 -3.46 16.95
N GLU A 108 5.54 -2.90 16.01
CA GLU A 108 5.27 -1.56 15.47
C GLU A 108 3.90 -1.47 14.79
N VAL A 109 3.50 -2.54 14.06
CA VAL A 109 2.18 -2.60 13.43
C VAL A 109 1.07 -2.65 14.48
N GLU A 110 1.25 -3.44 15.54
CA GLU A 110 0.29 -3.52 16.64
C GLU A 110 0.21 -2.21 17.43
N ALA A 111 1.33 -1.59 17.74
CA ALA A 111 1.38 -0.28 18.39
C ALA A 111 0.65 0.78 17.57
N HIS A 112 0.86 0.81 16.25
CA HIS A 112 0.12 1.70 15.35
C HIS A 112 -1.39 1.43 15.37
N ALA A 113 -1.81 0.15 15.37
CA ALA A 113 -3.22 -0.22 15.42
C ALA A 113 -3.87 0.21 16.75
N ARG A 114 -3.18 0.01 17.88
CA ARG A 114 -3.64 0.45 19.21
C ARG A 114 -3.77 1.97 19.29
N ALA A 115 -2.76 2.70 18.85
CA ALA A 115 -2.79 4.17 18.82
C ALA A 115 -3.94 4.70 17.95
N LYS A 116 -4.13 4.12 16.76
CA LYS A 116 -5.24 4.48 15.86
C LYS A 116 -6.61 4.18 16.46
N LYS A 117 -6.76 3.07 17.20
CA LYS A 117 -8.00 2.73 17.91
C LYS A 117 -8.28 3.76 19.01
N ALA A 118 -7.30 4.05 19.87
CA ALA A 118 -7.44 5.03 20.94
C ALA A 118 -7.81 6.42 20.41
N ALA A 119 -7.17 6.88 19.33
CA ALA A 119 -7.51 8.17 18.71
C ALA A 119 -8.96 8.23 18.19
N ARG A 120 -9.49 7.12 17.64
CA ARG A 120 -10.88 7.03 17.18
C ARG A 120 -11.89 6.94 18.32
N GLU A 121 -11.50 6.40 19.46
CA GLU A 121 -12.33 6.36 20.66
C GLU A 121 -12.39 7.76 21.29
N ALA A 122 -11.25 8.41 21.49
CA ALA A 122 -11.18 9.78 21.98
C ALA A 122 -11.96 10.78 21.11
N ALA A 123 -11.87 10.66 19.78
CA ALA A 123 -12.63 11.52 18.87
C ALA A 123 -14.16 11.34 18.99
N ARG A 124 -14.61 10.09 19.21
CA ARG A 124 -16.04 9.81 19.43
C ARG A 124 -16.51 10.32 20.78
N GLU A 125 -15.72 10.16 21.84
CA GLU A 125 -16.04 10.68 23.17
C GLU A 125 -16.15 12.21 23.17
N ALA A 126 -15.28 12.91 22.43
CA ALA A 126 -15.34 14.36 22.27
C ALA A 126 -16.62 14.80 21.53
N GLU A 127 -17.01 14.10 20.46
CA GLU A 127 -18.25 14.38 19.71
C GLU A 127 -19.51 14.12 20.54
N HIS A 128 -19.50 13.14 21.45
CA HIS A 128 -20.63 12.85 22.35
C HIS A 128 -20.71 13.76 23.59
N ALA A 129 -19.66 14.55 23.85
CA ALA A 129 -19.60 15.49 24.97
C ALA A 129 -20.01 16.93 24.59
N GLU A 130 -20.25 17.19 23.31
CA GLU A 130 -20.79 18.43 22.74
C GLU A 130 -22.31 18.34 22.53
#